data_AF-A0AAU1MZ60-F1
#
_entry.id   AF-A0AAU1MZ60-F1
#
_cell.length_a   1.000
_cell.length_b   1.000
_cell.length_c   1.000
_cell.angle_alpha   90.00
_cell.angle_beta   90.00
_cell.angle_gamma   90.00
#
_symmetry.space_group_name_H-M   'P 1'
#
loop_
_entity.id
_entity.type
_entity.pdbx_description
1 polymer ?
#
loop_
_entity_poly.entity_id
_entity_poly.type
_entity_poly.pdbx_seq_one_letter_code
_entity_poly.pdbx_strand_id
1 'polypeptide(L)'
;MTGTASPFTGIARARRSPRHFLAIPLSPSDIRGVLEDAQTAPSNSNTQPWMVHVVSGAERDALSRELLRAEEEGRTPRISPAATVRASTSSGRRPWPRIITEAGA
;
A
#
# COMPACT_ATOMS: atom_id res chain seq x y z
N MET A 1 -12.05 19.89 -34.12
CA MET A 1 -11.77 18.48 -33.73
C MET A 1 -10.89 18.50 -32.49
N THR A 2 -11.51 18.51 -31.30
CA THR A 2 -10.80 18.43 -30.02
C THR A 2 -10.38 16.98 -29.80
N GLY A 3 -9.07 16.72 -29.89
CA GLY A 3 -8.51 15.39 -29.63
C GLY A 3 -8.80 14.98 -28.19
N THR A 4 -9.71 14.03 -28.02
CA THR A 4 -10.01 13.41 -26.73
C THR A 4 -8.82 12.55 -26.33
N ALA A 5 -7.98 13.08 -25.46
CA ALA A 5 -6.95 12.28 -24.81
C ALA A 5 -7.61 11.06 -24.12
N SER A 6 -7.00 9.88 -24.26
CA SER A 6 -7.49 8.65 -23.63
C SER A 6 -7.70 8.87 -22.12
N PRO A 7 -8.69 8.20 -21.48
CA PRO A 7 -8.86 8.21 -20.03
C PRO A 7 -7.54 7.96 -19.29
N PHE A 8 -6.70 7.06 -19.83
CA PHE A 8 -5.36 6.80 -19.30
C PHE A 8 -4.46 8.05 -19.34
N THR A 9 -4.42 8.77 -20.46
CA THR A 9 -3.63 10.00 -20.60
C THR A 9 -4.05 11.05 -19.58
N GLY A 10 -5.36 11.17 -19.31
CA GLY A 10 -5.89 12.05 -18.27
C GLY A 10 -5.33 11.69 -16.89
N ILE A 11 -5.46 10.43 -16.47
CA ILE A 11 -5.00 9.93 -15.18
C ILE A 11 -3.47 10.11 -15.04
N ALA A 12 -2.70 9.70 -16.06
CA ALA A 12 -1.25 9.75 -16.04
C ALA A 12 -0.70 11.18 -15.89
N ARG A 13 -1.34 12.17 -16.53
CA ARG A 13 -0.93 13.58 -16.43
C ARG A 13 -1.45 14.28 -15.16
N ALA A 14 -2.59 13.83 -14.61
CA ALA A 14 -3.18 14.41 -13.42
C ALA A 14 -2.46 14.00 -12.12
N ARG A 15 -1.80 12.83 -12.10
CA ARG A 15 -1.09 12.34 -10.90
C ARG A 15 -0.02 13.34 -10.43
N ARG A 16 -0.11 13.76 -9.17
CA ARG A 16 0.88 14.60 -8.47
C ARG A 16 1.47 13.85 -7.28
N SER A 17 2.51 14.43 -6.67
CA SER A 17 3.08 13.96 -5.39
C SER A 17 2.63 14.92 -4.28
N PRO A 18 1.40 14.75 -3.73
CA PRO A 18 0.91 15.60 -2.65
C PRO A 18 1.76 15.41 -1.39
N ARG A 19 1.94 16.49 -0.61
CA ARG A 19 2.71 16.50 0.65
C ARG A 19 1.88 16.92 1.86
N HIS A 20 0.58 17.07 1.68
CA HIS A 20 -0.38 17.39 2.74
C HIS A 20 -1.69 16.68 2.42
N PHE A 21 -2.21 15.93 3.38
CA PHE A 21 -3.40 15.10 3.22
C PHE A 21 -4.45 15.51 4.24
N LEU A 22 -5.72 15.32 3.90
CA LEU A 22 -6.82 15.53 4.84
C LEU A 22 -6.79 14.44 5.92
N ALA A 23 -7.33 14.74 7.10
CA ALA A 23 -7.50 13.76 8.18
C ALA A 23 -8.63 12.74 7.92
N ILE A 24 -9.25 12.79 6.74
CA ILE A 24 -10.37 11.92 6.36
C ILE A 24 -9.80 10.55 5.94
N PRO A 25 -10.12 9.45 6.65
CA PRO A 25 -9.65 8.13 6.28
C PRO A 25 -10.36 7.63 5.01
N LEU A 26 -9.66 6.82 4.22
CA LEU A 26 -10.26 6.03 3.15
C LEU A 26 -10.98 4.82 3.74
N SER A 27 -12.03 4.34 3.06
CA SER A 27 -12.68 3.10 3.47
C SER A 27 -11.74 1.90 3.23
N PRO A 28 -11.83 0.83 4.03
CA PRO A 28 -11.07 -0.40 3.78
C PRO A 28 -11.34 -1.01 2.40
N SER A 29 -12.54 -0.84 1.85
CA SER A 29 -12.90 -1.29 0.50
C SER A 29 -12.18 -0.50 -0.60
N ASP A 30 -12.03 0.82 -0.45
CA ASP A 30 -11.33 1.63 -1.44
C ASP A 30 -9.85 1.24 -1.49
N ILE A 31 -9.22 1.09 -0.32
CA ILE A 31 -7.81 0.66 -0.22
C ILE A 31 -7.65 -0.72 -0.87
N ARG A 32 -8.55 -1.66 -0.59
CA ARG A 32 -8.52 -3.00 -1.20
C ARG A 32 -8.65 -2.93 -2.72
N GLY A 33 -9.63 -2.19 -3.24
CA GLY A 33 -9.85 -2.08 -4.69
C GLY A 33 -8.63 -1.53 -5.43
N VAL A 34 -8.00 -0.48 -4.88
CA VAL A 34 -6.76 0.07 -5.46
C VAL A 34 -5.61 -0.94 -5.46
N LEU A 35 -5.48 -1.74 -4.40
CA LEU A 35 -4.44 -2.76 -4.31
C LEU A 35 -4.74 -3.98 -5.20
N GLU A 36 -6.01 -4.29 -5.47
CA GLU A 36 -6.43 -5.29 -6.45
C GLU A 36 -6.07 -4.83 -7.87
N ASP A 37 -6.35 -3.58 -8.22
CA ASP A 37 -5.93 -3.00 -9.49
C ASP A 37 -4.40 -2.94 -9.63
N ALA A 38 -3.67 -2.58 -8.57
CA ALA A 38 -2.21 -2.49 -8.61
C ALA A 38 -1.52 -3.84 -8.87
N GLN A 39 -2.15 -4.96 -8.48
CA GLN A 39 -1.60 -6.31 -8.68
C GLN A 39 -1.57 -6.72 -10.15
N THR A 40 -2.27 -6.02 -11.05
CA THR A 40 -2.20 -6.30 -12.49
C THR A 40 -0.89 -5.83 -13.12
N ALA A 41 -0.01 -5.16 -12.37
CA ALA A 41 1.31 -4.76 -12.85
C ALA A 41 2.13 -6.01 -13.26
N PRO A 42 2.77 -6.03 -14.44
CA PRO A 42 3.63 -7.15 -14.82
C PRO A 42 4.90 -7.19 -13.96
N SER A 43 5.43 -8.39 -13.73
CA SER A 43 6.71 -8.61 -13.07
C SER A 43 7.52 -9.66 -13.82
N ASN A 44 8.85 -9.64 -13.66
CA ASN A 44 9.72 -10.64 -14.28
C ASN A 44 9.28 -12.05 -13.84
N SER A 45 9.05 -12.92 -14.83
CA SER A 45 8.57 -14.30 -14.65
C SER A 45 7.28 -14.38 -13.82
N ASN A 46 6.49 -13.31 -13.81
CA ASN A 46 5.29 -13.14 -13.00
C ASN A 46 5.48 -13.46 -11.50
N THR A 47 6.68 -13.18 -10.98
CA THR A 47 7.05 -13.50 -9.59
C THR A 47 6.26 -12.69 -8.56
N GLN A 48 5.75 -11.53 -8.94
CA GLN A 48 4.96 -10.63 -8.09
C GLN A 48 5.63 -10.40 -6.73
N PRO A 49 6.89 -9.88 -6.72
CA PRO A 49 7.75 -9.93 -5.53
C PRO A 49 7.35 -8.94 -4.42
N TRP A 50 6.29 -8.15 -4.64
CA TRP A 50 5.87 -7.11 -3.71
C TRP A 50 5.25 -7.72 -2.44
N MET A 51 5.72 -7.23 -1.29
CA MET A 51 5.06 -7.39 0.01
C MET A 51 4.56 -6.02 0.43
N VAL A 52 3.24 -5.87 0.54
CA VAL A 52 2.61 -4.60 0.89
C VAL A 52 2.06 -4.69 2.31
N HIS A 53 2.49 -3.77 3.16
CA HIS A 53 1.95 -3.56 4.51
C HIS A 53 1.17 -2.25 4.53
N VAL A 54 -0.11 -2.32 4.86
CA VAL A 54 -0.95 -1.13 5.04
C VAL A 54 -1.08 -0.85 6.53
N VAL A 55 -0.63 0.33 6.96
CA VAL A 55 -0.75 0.80 8.34
C VAL A 55 -1.77 1.93 8.43
N SER A 56 -2.69 1.86 9.37
CA SER A 56 -3.77 2.83 9.57
C SER A 56 -3.95 3.14 11.05
N GLY A 57 -4.70 4.22 11.36
CA GLY A 57 -5.06 4.58 12.73
C GLY A 57 -3.87 4.70 13.68
N ALA A 58 -4.03 4.15 14.89
CA ALA A 58 -3.06 4.26 15.96
C ALA A 58 -1.68 3.66 15.60
N GLU A 59 -1.64 2.57 14.83
CA GLU A 59 -0.39 1.95 14.39
C GLU A 59 0.37 2.84 13.40
N ARG A 60 -0.34 3.49 12.47
CA ARG A 60 0.26 4.51 11.58
C ARG A 60 0.85 5.66 12.40
N ASP A 61 0.15 6.11 13.43
CA ASP A 61 0.62 7.21 14.27
C ASP A 61 1.81 6.79 15.14
N ALA A 62 1.83 5.56 15.65
CA ALA A 62 2.97 4.99 16.35
C ALA A 62 4.21 4.90 15.45
N LEU A 63 4.02 4.41 14.21
CA LEU A 63 5.08 4.39 13.21
C LEU A 63 5.60 5.80 12.91
N SER A 64 4.70 6.77 12.71
CA SER A 64 5.09 8.16 12.47
C SER A 64 5.94 8.74 13.61
N ARG A 65 5.57 8.48 14.87
CA ARG A 65 6.34 8.94 16.03
C ARG A 65 7.73 8.30 16.10
N GLU A 66 7.83 7.00 15.83
CA GLU A 66 9.11 6.29 15.82
C GLU A 66 10.03 6.79 14.70
N LEU A 67 9.50 7.07 13.52
CA LEU A 67 10.27 7.64 12.41
C LEU A 67 10.86 9.01 12.77
N LEU A 68 10.05 9.90 13.34
CA LEU A 68 10.50 11.23 13.77
C LEU A 68 11.55 11.13 14.88
N ARG A 69 11.31 10.29 15.88
CA ARG A 69 12.25 10.04 16.97
C ARG A 69 13.60 9.48 16.47
N ALA A 70 13.56 8.55 15.53
CA ALA A 70 14.76 7.95 14.97
C ALA A 70 15.63 8.98 14.23
N GLU A 71 15.00 9.91 13.51
CA GLU A 71 15.67 11.02 12.84
C GLU A 71 16.33 11.97 13.85
N GLU A 72 15.60 12.37 14.89
CA GLU A 72 16.14 13.21 15.98
C GLU A 72 17.33 12.56 16.69
N GLU A 73 17.29 11.24 16.84
CA GLU A 73 18.34 10.44 17.48
C GLU A 73 19.46 10.00 16.51
N GLY A 74 19.39 10.34 15.20
CA GLY A 74 20.39 9.99 14.19
C GLY A 74 20.57 8.49 13.97
N ARG A 75 19.50 7.71 14.12
CA ARG A 75 19.51 6.24 14.05
C ARG A 75 18.55 5.70 13.00
N THR A 76 18.75 4.45 12.60
CA THR A 76 17.76 3.73 11.80
C THR A 76 16.50 3.45 12.64
N PRO A 77 15.29 3.74 12.13
CA PRO A 77 14.05 3.45 12.84
C PRO A 77 13.85 1.95 12.99
N ARG A 78 13.35 1.52 14.15
CA ARG A 78 13.00 0.12 14.40
C ARG A 78 11.57 -0.14 13.93
N ILE A 79 11.43 -0.33 12.63
CA ILE A 79 10.15 -0.70 12.03
C ILE A 79 10.03 -2.21 12.10
N SER A 80 9.30 -2.71 13.10
CA SER A 80 8.82 -4.09 13.08
C SER A 80 7.49 -4.11 12.34
N PRO A 81 7.22 -5.09 11.46
CA PRO A 81 5.85 -5.35 11.07
C PRO A 81 5.12 -5.70 12.36
N ALA A 82 4.18 -4.85 12.79
CA ALA A 82 3.14 -5.31 13.68
C ALA A 82 2.54 -6.58 13.04
N ALA A 83 2.46 -7.66 13.82
CA ALA A 83 1.95 -8.98 13.48
C ALA A 83 1.95 -9.39 11.99
N THR A 84 3.04 -9.97 11.49
CA THR A 84 3.01 -10.68 10.19
C THR A 84 1.97 -11.82 10.23
N VAL A 85 0.76 -11.57 9.71
CA VAL A 85 -0.21 -12.63 9.42
C VAL A 85 0.33 -13.43 8.24
N ARG A 86 0.90 -14.61 8.52
CA ARG A 86 1.27 -15.57 7.47
C ARG A 86 -0.01 -16.11 6.84
N ALA A 87 -0.21 -15.83 5.55
CA ALA A 87 -1.23 -16.52 4.78
C ALA A 87 -0.93 -18.03 4.78
N SER A 88 -1.84 -18.81 5.36
CA SER A 88 -1.85 -20.27 5.25
C SER A 88 -2.14 -20.69 3.80
N THR A 89 -1.26 -21.52 3.24
CA THR A 89 -1.44 -22.14 1.92
C THR A 89 -2.22 -23.44 2.07
N SER A 90 -3.46 -23.49 1.57
CA SER A 90 -4.07 -24.77 1.18
C SER A 90 -3.67 -25.08 -0.26
N SER A 91 -3.17 -26.29 -0.47
CA SER A 91 -2.65 -26.90 -1.68
C SER A 91 -3.45 -26.67 -2.97
N GLY A 92 -2.73 -26.45 -4.08
CA GLY A 92 -3.18 -26.74 -5.46
C GLY A 92 -3.71 -25.53 -6.25
N ARG A 93 -2.90 -25.01 -7.19
CA ARG A 93 -2.97 -23.68 -7.84
C ARG A 93 -2.66 -22.54 -6.88
N ARG A 94 -1.58 -21.80 -7.14
CA ARG A 94 -1.26 -20.59 -6.38
C ARG A 94 -2.46 -19.63 -6.50
N PRO A 95 -3.22 -19.37 -5.42
CA PRO A 95 -4.13 -18.24 -5.42
C PRO A 95 -3.28 -16.98 -5.54
N TRP A 96 -3.79 -15.97 -6.24
CA TRP A 96 -3.22 -14.63 -6.34
C TRP A 96 -2.60 -14.17 -5.00
N PRO A 97 -1.43 -13.48 -4.99
CA PRO A 97 -0.81 -13.04 -3.76
C PRO A 97 -1.82 -12.26 -2.92
N ARG A 98 -2.06 -12.70 -1.69
CA ARG A 98 -3.04 -12.02 -0.83
C ARG A 98 -2.50 -10.64 -0.50
N ILE A 99 -3.33 -9.61 -0.69
CA ILE A 99 -3.13 -8.33 -0.01
C ILE A 99 -3.15 -8.65 1.49
N ILE A 100 -2.01 -8.49 2.17
CA ILE A 100 -1.94 -8.62 3.63
C ILE A 100 -2.50 -7.31 4.19
N THR A 101 -3.82 -7.24 4.32
CA THR A 101 -4.45 -6.20 5.13
C THR A 101 -4.40 -6.64 6.59
N GLU A 102 -3.73 -5.88 7.44
CA GLU A 102 -4.02 -5.94 8.88
C GLU A 102 -5.37 -5.27 9.11
N ALA A 103 -6.30 -6.01 9.74
CA ALA A 103 -7.48 -5.41 10.36
C ALA A 103 -7.07 -4.95 11.76
N GLY A 104 -6.65 -3.68 11.87
CA GLY A 104 -6.60 -2.96 13.14
C GLY A 104 -7.90 -2.18 13.31
N ALA A 105 -8.56 -2.41 14.44
CA ALA A 105 -9.91 -1.98 14.85
C ALA A 105 -10.34 -0.54 14.48
#